data_AF-A0A392SSL5-F1
#
_entry.id   AF-A0A392SSL5-F1
#
_cell.length_a   1.000
_cell.length_b   1.000
_cell.length_c   1.000
_cell.angle_alpha   90.00
_cell.angle_beta   90.00
_cell.angle_gamma   90.00
#
_symmetry.space_group_name_H-M   'P 1'
#
loop_
_entity.id
_entity.type
_entity.pdbx_description
1 polymer ?
#
loop_
_entity_poly.entity_id
_entity_poly.type
_entity_poly.pdbx_seq_one_letter_code
_entity_poly.pdbx_strand_id
1 'polypeptide(L)' 'MYSKSEEEHVEHLRIVLETLREKKLYAKFSKCEFWLNEVSFLGHMISSGGISVDPAKVEAVLEWGSPESVTEIRSFLGLA' A
#
# COMPACT_ATOMS: atom_id res chain seq x y z
N MET A 1 3.77 0.45 -8.57
CA MET A 1 4.12 1.01 -9.90
C MET A 1 2.84 1.52 -10.50
N TYR A 2 2.83 2.74 -11.03
CA TYR A 2 1.63 3.36 -11.59
C TYR A 2 1.94 3.82 -13.01
N SER A 3 0.99 3.66 -13.92
CA SER A 3 1.09 4.03 -15.34
C SER A 3 -0.26 4.52 -15.83
N LYS A 4 -0.27 5.30 -16.93
CA LYS A 4 -1.50 5.87 -17.49
C LYS A 4 -2.18 4.92 -18.49
N SER A 5 -1.43 3.98 -19.06
CA SER A 5 -1.95 2.93 -19.94
C SER A 5 -1.32 1.58 -19.63
N GLU A 6 -1.92 0.52 -20.17
CA GLU A 6 -1.39 -0.84 -20.03
C GLU A 6 -0.03 -0.98 -20.72
N GLU A 7 0.14 -0.38 -21.89
CA GLU A 7 1.40 -0.42 -22.65
C GLU A 7 2.55 0.23 -21.86
N GLU A 8 2.29 1.39 -21.25
CA GLU A 8 3.25 2.05 -20.38
C GLU A 8 3.56 1.21 -19.13
N HIS A 9 2.56 0.49 -18.60
CA HIS A 9 2.76 -0.39 -17.45
C HIS A 9 3.60 -1.62 -17.78
N VAL A 10 3.42 -2.23 -18.96
CA VAL A 10 4.29 -3.32 -19.43
C VAL A 10 5.74 -2.85 -19.44
N GLU A 11 6.00 -1.66 -20.00
CA GLU A 11 7.35 -1.14 -20.11
C GLU A 11 7.96 -0.81 -18.74
N HIS A 12 7.19 -0.18 -17.85
CA HIS A 12 7.63 0.04 -16.47
C HIS A 12 7.96 -1.27 -15.73
N LEU A 13 7.11 -2.30 -15.88
CA LEU A 13 7.34 -3.63 -15.30
C LEU A 13 8.63 -4.25 -15.83
N ARG A 14 8.86 -4.16 -17.14
CA ARG A 14 10.08 -4.66 -17.77
C ARG A 14 11.33 -4.03 -17.15
N ILE A 15 11.37 -2.69 -17.06
CA ILE A 15 12.51 -1.95 -16.50
C ILE A 15 12.77 -2.33 -15.03
N VAL A 16 11.71 -2.37 -14.21
CA VAL A 16 11.86 -2.69 -12.77
C VAL A 16 12.33 -4.14 -12.58
N LEU A 17 11.75 -5.10 -13.28
CA LEU A 17 12.13 -6.51 -13.16
C LEU A 17 13.54 -6.77 -13.70
N GLU A 18 13.95 -6.09 -14.78
CA GLU A 18 15.33 -6.08 -15.26
C GLU A 18 16.29 -5.56 -14.21
N THR A 19 15.98 -4.41 -13.61
CA THR A 19 16.81 -3.78 -12.57
C THR A 19 16.95 -4.70 -11.35
N LEU A 20 15.85 -5.31 -10.89
CA LEU A 20 15.89 -6.26 -9.77
C LEU A 20 16.80 -7.45 -10.08
N ARG A 21 16.70 -8.00 -11.29
CA ARG A 21 17.55 -9.11 -11.76
C ARG A 21 19.02 -8.72 -11.82
N GLU A 22 19.36 -7.55 -12.38
CA GLU A 22 20.74 -7.05 -12.45
C GLU A 22 21.35 -6.85 -11.06
N LYS A 23 20.56 -6.34 -10.11
CA LYS A 23 20.98 -6.10 -8.72
C LYS A 23 20.88 -7.33 -7.83
N LYS A 24 20.46 -8.49 -8.36
CA LYS A 24 20.22 -9.73 -7.60
C LYS A 24 19.27 -9.53 -6.40
N LEU A 25 18.24 -8.71 -6.61
CA LEU A 25 17.14 -8.51 -5.68
C LEU A 25 15.96 -9.37 -6.12
N TYR A 26 15.29 -10.01 -5.16
CA TYR A 26 14.22 -10.96 -5.42
C TYR A 26 12.93 -10.52 -4.72
N ALA A 27 11.89 -10.29 -5.50
CA ALA A 27 10.55 -10.06 -4.97
C ALA A 27 9.89 -11.40 -4.65
N LYS A 28 9.16 -11.47 -3.53
CA LYS A 28 8.36 -12.66 -3.19
C LYS A 28 7.09 -12.65 -4.04
N PHE A 29 6.97 -13.59 -4.98
CA PHE A 29 5.83 -13.66 -5.91
C PHE A 29 4.47 -13.65 -5.21
N SER A 30 4.34 -14.32 -4.05
CA SER A 30 3.10 -14.35 -3.27
C SER A 30 2.68 -13.00 -2.66
N LYS A 31 3.48 -11.95 -2.82
CA LYS A 31 3.20 -10.57 -2.37
C LYS A 31 3.16 -9.60 -3.55
N CYS A 32 3.27 -10.09 -4.79
CA CYS A 32 3.24 -9.27 -5.98
C CYS A 32 1.85 -9.36 -6.60
N GLU A 33 1.27 -8.20 -6.89
CA GLU A 33 0.00 -8.07 -7.58
C GLU A 33 0.24 -7.16 -8.79
N PHE A 34 -0.38 -7.51 -9.93
CA PHE A 34 -0.19 -6.81 -11.20
C PHE A 34 -1.57 -6.51 -11.80
N TRP A 35 -1.66 -5.49 -12.65
CA TRP A 35 -2.89 -5.11 -13.35
C TRP A 35 -4.07 -4.77 -12.43
N LEU A 36 -3.78 -4.12 -11.30
CA LEU A 36 -4.80 -3.65 -10.38
C LEU A 36 -5.24 -2.23 -10.72
N ASN A 37 -6.56 -1.98 -10.69
CA ASN A 37 -7.13 -0.63 -10.77
C ASN A 37 -7.06 0.13 -9.44
N GLU A 38 -6.90 -0.61 -8.34
CA GLU A 38 -6.79 -0.10 -6.98
C GLU A 38 -5.84 -0.97 -6.18
N VAL A 39 -4.99 -0.36 -5.35
CA VAL A 39 -3.99 -1.07 -4.55
C VAL A 39 -3.84 -0.47 -3.17
N SER A 40 -3.71 -1.32 -2.14
CA SER A 40 -3.32 -0.88 -0.79
C SER A 40 -1.80 -0.70 -0.74
N PHE A 41 -1.35 0.51 -0.41
CA PHE A 41 0.05 0.86 -0.32
C PHE A 41 0.30 1.80 0.87
N LEU A 42 1.19 1.39 1.78
CA LEU A 42 1.53 2.14 3.01
C LEU A 42 0.30 2.54 3.85
N GLY A 43 -0.75 1.71 3.81
CA GLY A 43 -2.00 1.96 4.53
C GLY A 43 -2.88 3.05 3.92
N HIS A 44 -2.68 3.32 2.63
CA HIS A 44 -3.58 4.08 1.79
C HIS A 44 -4.09 3.19 0.68
N MET A 45 -5.28 3.48 0.20
CA MET A 45 -5.85 2.87 -0.98
C MET A 45 -5.67 3.84 -2.15
N ILE A 46 -5.00 3.39 -3.20
CA ILE A 46 -4.63 4.20 -4.35
C ILE A 46 -5.41 3.70 -5.56
N SER A 47 -6.18 4.58 -6.20
CA SER A 47 -6.96 4.28 -7.40
C SER A 47 -6.89 5.42 -8.41
N SER A 48 -7.56 5.25 -9.56
CA SER A 48 -7.70 6.31 -10.57
C SER A 48 -8.43 7.56 -10.04
N GLY A 49 -9.23 7.41 -8.98
CA GLY A 49 -9.93 8.51 -8.32
C GLY A 49 -9.08 9.31 -7.32
N GLY A 50 -7.86 8.87 -7.04
CA GLY A 50 -6.94 9.51 -6.10
C GLY A 50 -6.51 8.59 -4.96
N ILE A 51 -6.17 9.21 -3.81
CA ILE A 51 -5.69 8.52 -2.62
C ILE A 51 -6.79 8.58 -1.55
N SER A 52 -7.21 7.42 -1.04
CA SER A 52 -8.11 7.28 0.09
C SER A 52 -7.41 6.56 1.25
N VAL A 53 -7.97 6.66 2.46
CA VAL A 53 -7.49 5.89 3.60
C VAL A 53 -7.95 4.45 3.43
N ASP A 54 -7.06 3.48 3.70
CA ASP A 54 -7.41 2.07 3.67
C ASP A 54 -8.58 1.80 4.65
N PRO A 55 -9.71 1.23 4.19
CA PRO A 55 -10.85 0.91 5.07
C PRO A 55 -10.45 0.09 6.30
N ALA A 56 -9.44 -0.77 6.21
CA ALA A 56 -8.95 -1.53 7.35
C ALA A 56 -8.33 -0.64 8.45
N LYS A 57 -7.70 0.49 8.10
CA LYS A 57 -7.24 1.47 9.09
C LYS A 57 -8.41 2.18 9.76
N VAL A 58 -9.47 2.48 9.01
CA VAL A 58 -10.68 3.10 9.56
C VAL A 58 -11.36 2.16 10.55
N GLU A 59 -11.51 0.89 10.18
CA GLU A 59 -12.08 -0.16 11.03
C GLU A 59 -11.27 -0.34 12.31
N ALA A 60 -9.93 -0.35 12.23
CA ALA A 60 -9.07 -0.46 13.40
C ALA A 60 -9.24 0.70 14.40
N VAL A 61 -9.58 1.90 13.93
CA VAL A 61 -9.87 3.06 14.80
C VAL A 61 -11.27 2.95 15.39
N LEU A 62 -12.26 2.46 14.63
CA LEU A 62 -13.64 2.28 15.09
C LEU A 62 -13.76 1.20 16.17
N GLU A 63 -13.03 0.09 16.00
CA GLU A 63 -13.02 -1.03 16.96
C GLU A 63 -12.09 -0.78 18.16
N TRP A 64 -11.40 0.36 18.18
CA TRP A 64 -10.51 0.71 19.29
C TRP A 64 -11.33 1.03 20.54
N GLY A 65 -11.21 0.19 21.57
CA GLY A 65 -11.87 0.40 22.87
C GLY A 65 -11.46 1.73 23.51
N SER A 66 -12.33 2.31 24.35
CA SER A 66 -12.01 3.57 25.03
C SER A 66 -10.71 3.43 25.84
N PRO A 67 -9.67 4.23 25.58
CA PRO A 67 -8.38 4.07 26.24
C PRO A 67 -8.51 4.43 27.74
N GLU A 68 -7.98 3.56 28.59
CA GLU A 68 -8.08 3.67 30.06
C GLU A 68 -6.81 4.23 30.70
N SER A 69 -5.74 4.38 29.91
CA SER A 69 -4.43 4.84 30.39
C SER A 69 -3.82 5.94 29.53
N VAL A 70 -2.92 6.73 30.13
CA VAL A 70 -2.15 7.77 29.40
C VAL A 70 -1.31 7.16 28.28
N THR A 71 -0.81 5.93 28.48
CA THR A 71 -0.05 5.21 27.45
C THR A 71 -0.94 4.87 26.26
N GLU A 72 -2.14 4.34 26.48
CA GLU A 72 -3.09 4.02 25.42
C GLU A 72 -3.56 5.27 24.67
N ILE A 73 -3.81 6.38 25.37
CA ILE A 73 -4.16 7.65 24.74
C ILE A 73 -3.05 8.11 23.80
N ARG A 74 -1.78 8.02 24.22
CA ARG A 74 -0.63 8.39 23.37
C ARG A 74 -0.49 7.47 22.17
N SER A 75 -0.67 6.16 22.36
CA SER A 75 -0.65 5.18 21.27
C SER A 75 -1.75 5.45 20.25
N PHE A 76 -2.97 5.76 20.71
CA PHE A 76 -4.10 6.09 19.85
C PHE A 76 -3.83 7.35 19.01
N LEU A 77 -3.34 8.42 19.64
CA LEU A 77 -3.01 9.68 18.95
C LEU A 77 -1.85 9.52 17.95
N GLY A 78 -0.99 8.51 18.13
CA GLY A 78 0.14 8.22 17.25
C GLY A 78 -0.19 7.35 16.03
N LEU A 79 -1.45 6.95 15.82
CA LEU A 79 -1.88 6.13 14.68
C LEU A 79 -1.95 6.87 13.34
N ALA A 80 -1.72 8.20 13.35
CA ALA A 80 -1.68 9.05 12.15
C ALA A 80 -0.37 8.91 11.36
#